data_AF-A0A538PL55-F1
#
_entry.id   AF-A0A538PL55-F1
#
_cell.length_a   1.000
_cell.length_b   1.000
_cell.length_c   1.000
_cell.angle_alpha   90.00
_cell.angle_beta   90.00
_cell.angle_gamma   90.00
#
_symmetry.space_group_name_H-M   'P 1'
#
loop_
_entity.id
_entity.type
_entity.pdbx_description
1 polymer ?
#
loop_
_entity_poly.entity_id
_entity_poly.type
_entity_poly.pdbx_seq_one_letter_code
_entity_poly.pdbx_strand_id
1 'polypeptide(L)'
;MRMLLGILALASCGRPAEPSEKAPTAPPKLVAAGAAAGAAAGDAAGDASPAETVEAPPVRRLWAPRLDTETEFLAYSKEIGGERFAKFVIDLHSDAIYYFDVDVYKVHKDFIFQELYKKPRTKAATKVFDRNYGPHKTDFLMYYLIHHLNQDVWTFAFWDGDLATAEHVRHAYRRMKATFYNGDQVKFRPDSNYQEGVARKLSDVPVVFNDQLYQAATYQAFNKGTAVGTLRVIPPDVPESELTFDPDEIVVIHAPLSDITPVAGIVSETFSTPLSHVSLRAKGWGIPNIGLKEATTRLAALVGKQVYFEARDADYVVRAASDAEIAAAEARASPARHIALPVADLSVTELAPLDRMRAGDVVAYGTKASALGEIVAARLPGFDVPPGFGVPFAYYDAHLQASGLDKQIAAFLAAPPRDAATRKQRLQALRKAITEAPASDELRARVAEALDALTRHDPAVGVFVRSSTNAEDLAEFSGAGLYDTLPNVKGSDAVVAAIKQVWASLWNFAAYENRQR
;
A
#
# COMPACT_ATOMS: atom_id res chain seq x y z
N MET A 1 0.32 12.81 -26.93
CA MET A 1 1.11 13.58 -25.94
C MET A 1 2.19 12.66 -25.39
N ARG A 2 3.42 12.77 -25.90
CA ARG A 2 4.56 11.95 -25.45
C ARG A 2 4.99 12.45 -24.07
N MET A 3 4.72 11.68 -23.03
CA MET A 3 5.24 11.93 -21.68
C MET A 3 6.67 11.41 -21.60
N LEU A 4 7.52 12.12 -20.86
CA LEU A 4 8.91 11.80 -20.54
C LEU A 4 9.05 11.81 -18.99
N LEU A 5 9.84 10.90 -18.43
CA LEU A 5 9.94 10.62 -17.00
C LEU A 5 11.32 11.02 -16.46
N GLY A 6 11.44 12.16 -15.78
CA GLY A 6 12.66 12.51 -15.05
C GLY A 6 12.67 11.84 -13.67
N ILE A 7 13.72 11.09 -13.35
CA ILE A 7 13.83 10.38 -12.07
C ILE A 7 15.04 10.90 -11.33
N LEU A 8 14.85 11.53 -10.19
CA LEU A 8 15.90 12.23 -9.46
C LEU A 8 16.36 11.48 -8.23
N ALA A 9 17.67 11.35 -8.06
CA ALA A 9 18.27 10.62 -6.96
C ALA A 9 18.42 11.47 -5.67
N LEU A 10 18.18 10.85 -4.52
CA LEU A 10 18.41 11.36 -3.16
C LEU A 10 19.22 10.38 -2.28
N ALA A 11 20.36 10.82 -1.73
CA ALA A 11 21.17 10.04 -0.79
C ALA A 11 20.90 10.41 0.67
N SER A 12 20.98 9.39 1.52
CA SER A 12 21.12 9.50 2.97
C SER A 12 22.60 9.33 3.35
N CYS A 13 23.25 10.38 3.86
CA CYS A 13 24.67 10.33 4.26
C CYS A 13 24.87 9.60 5.59
N GLY A 14 25.69 8.54 5.58
CA GLY A 14 26.38 7.97 6.72
C GLY A 14 27.75 7.44 6.27
N ARG A 15 28.85 7.95 6.82
CA ARG A 15 30.21 7.45 6.54
C ARG A 15 30.52 6.24 7.44
N PRO A 16 31.22 5.23 6.92
CA PRO A 16 32.10 4.41 7.75
C PRO A 16 33.57 4.41 7.28
N ALA A 17 34.43 3.99 8.20
CA ALA A 17 35.89 3.95 8.15
C ALA A 17 36.48 2.96 7.11
N GLU A 18 37.78 3.13 6.84
CA GLU A 18 38.58 2.48 5.78
C GLU A 18 38.53 0.93 5.72
N PRO A 19 38.77 0.32 4.54
CA PRO A 19 38.61 -1.12 4.31
C PRO A 19 39.89 -1.93 4.53
N SER A 20 39.76 -3.14 5.08
CA SER A 20 40.79 -4.19 4.96
C SER A 20 40.33 -5.28 3.99
N GLU A 21 41.19 -5.62 3.03
CA GLU A 21 41.03 -6.63 1.97
C GLU A 21 40.66 -8.04 2.46
N LYS A 22 39.73 -8.70 1.75
CA LYS A 22 39.97 -9.93 0.94
C LYS A 22 38.64 -10.54 0.47
N ALA A 23 38.51 -10.73 -0.84
CA ALA A 23 37.55 -11.65 -1.47
C ALA A 23 38.17 -13.08 -1.53
N PRO A 24 37.42 -14.21 -1.74
CA PRO A 24 36.82 -14.47 -3.06
C PRO A 24 35.55 -15.39 -3.14
N THR A 25 34.94 -15.35 -4.34
CA THR A 25 34.33 -16.43 -5.17
C THR A 25 32.92 -17.03 -4.96
N ALA A 26 32.05 -16.70 -5.94
CA ALA A 26 31.12 -17.48 -6.80
C ALA A 26 30.08 -18.50 -6.21
N PRO A 27 28.83 -18.53 -6.74
CA PRO A 27 27.73 -19.37 -6.24
C PRO A 27 27.62 -20.74 -6.97
N PRO A 28 27.02 -21.77 -6.35
CA PRO A 28 26.82 -23.06 -6.98
C PRO A 28 25.53 -23.14 -7.83
N LYS A 29 25.62 -23.98 -8.87
CA LYS A 29 24.61 -24.29 -9.90
C LYS A 29 23.49 -25.18 -9.35
N LEU A 30 22.27 -24.96 -9.87
CA LEU A 30 21.14 -25.90 -9.81
C LEU A 30 21.47 -27.22 -10.51
N VAL A 31 21.11 -28.34 -9.88
CA VAL A 31 21.07 -29.67 -10.51
C VAL A 31 19.64 -30.18 -10.46
N ALA A 32 19.09 -30.46 -11.63
CA ALA A 32 17.89 -31.25 -11.83
C ALA A 32 18.27 -32.72 -12.02
N ALA A 33 17.55 -33.62 -11.35
CA ALA A 33 17.46 -35.05 -11.65
C ALA A 33 16.04 -35.47 -11.23
N GLY A 34 15.24 -36.16 -12.03
CA GLY A 34 15.57 -37.20 -12.99
C GLY A 34 14.82 -38.44 -12.55
N ALA A 35 13.71 -38.72 -13.22
CA ALA A 35 12.86 -39.88 -12.98
C ALA A 35 13.61 -41.20 -13.26
N ALA A 36 13.37 -42.22 -12.45
CA ALA A 36 13.65 -43.60 -12.82
C ALA A 36 12.61 -44.52 -12.17
N ALA A 37 11.95 -45.29 -13.05
CA ALA A 37 11.08 -46.40 -12.74
C ALA A 37 11.90 -47.60 -12.23
N GLY A 38 11.30 -48.39 -11.34
CA GLY A 38 11.83 -49.66 -10.88
C GLY A 38 10.67 -50.54 -10.43
N ALA A 39 10.25 -51.45 -11.30
CA ALA A 39 9.29 -52.50 -11.01
C ALA A 39 9.94 -53.60 -10.15
N ALA A 40 9.23 -54.08 -9.13
CA ALA A 40 9.46 -55.38 -8.53
C ALA A 40 8.12 -55.96 -8.09
N ALA A 41 7.74 -57.06 -8.73
CA ALA A 41 6.59 -57.88 -8.42
C ALA A 41 6.85 -58.72 -7.17
N GLY A 42 5.81 -58.87 -6.34
CA GLY A 42 5.77 -59.79 -5.21
C GLY A 42 4.31 -60.08 -4.87
N ASP A 43 3.83 -61.22 -5.36
CA ASP A 43 2.52 -61.78 -5.04
C ASP A 43 2.42 -62.19 -3.56
N ALA A 44 1.35 -61.76 -2.90
CA ALA A 44 0.79 -62.45 -1.75
C ALA A 44 -0.72 -62.16 -1.68
N ALA A 45 -1.51 -63.19 -1.98
CA ALA A 45 -2.96 -63.20 -1.89
C ALA A 45 -3.44 -63.07 -0.43
N GLY A 46 -4.48 -62.26 -0.21
CA GLY A 46 -5.12 -62.15 1.11
C GLY A 46 -6.30 -61.19 1.12
N ASP A 47 -7.50 -61.78 1.01
CA ASP A 47 -8.80 -61.31 1.49
C ASP A 47 -9.47 -60.08 0.81
N ALA A 48 -10.48 -60.38 -0.01
CA ALA A 48 -11.34 -59.39 -0.66
C ALA A 48 -12.54 -59.05 0.22
N SER A 49 -12.49 -57.90 0.89
CA SER A 49 -13.70 -57.19 1.31
C SER A 49 -14.30 -56.45 0.10
N PRO A 50 -15.64 -56.34 -0.01
CA PRO A 50 -16.26 -55.73 -1.18
C PRO A 50 -15.87 -54.25 -1.25
N ALA A 51 -15.25 -53.87 -2.37
CA ALA A 51 -14.90 -52.50 -2.67
C ALA A 51 -16.16 -51.64 -2.67
N GLU A 52 -16.31 -50.80 -1.65
CA GLU A 52 -17.17 -49.63 -1.74
C GLU A 52 -16.75 -48.86 -2.98
N THR A 53 -17.67 -48.71 -3.93
CA THR A 53 -17.53 -47.77 -5.03
C THR A 53 -17.40 -46.38 -4.42
N VAL A 54 -16.17 -45.93 -4.20
CA VAL A 54 -15.87 -44.53 -3.95
C VAL A 54 -16.21 -43.79 -5.23
N GLU A 55 -17.44 -43.27 -5.27
CA GLU A 55 -17.88 -42.33 -6.29
C GLU A 55 -16.85 -41.19 -6.31
N ALA A 56 -16.19 -41.01 -7.47
CA ALA A 56 -15.21 -39.94 -7.62
C ALA A 56 -15.89 -38.61 -7.23
N PRO A 57 -15.26 -37.78 -6.37
CA PRO A 57 -15.88 -36.53 -5.95
C PRO A 57 -16.27 -35.74 -7.19
N PRO A 58 -17.51 -35.21 -7.26
CA PRO A 58 -17.99 -34.53 -8.45
C PRO A 58 -17.00 -33.42 -8.83
N VAL A 59 -16.64 -33.37 -10.12
CA VAL A 59 -15.73 -32.35 -10.65
C VAL A 59 -16.30 -30.98 -10.29
N ARG A 60 -15.68 -30.33 -9.30
CA ARG A 60 -16.10 -29.04 -8.78
C ARG A 60 -16.00 -28.01 -9.90
N ARG A 61 -17.14 -27.44 -10.28
CA ARG A 61 -17.18 -26.37 -11.29
C ARG A 61 -16.52 -25.13 -10.72
N LEU A 62 -15.71 -24.44 -11.54
CA LEU A 62 -15.02 -23.21 -11.15
C LEU A 62 -15.97 -22.01 -10.95
N TRP A 63 -17.22 -22.14 -11.41
CA TRP A 63 -18.28 -21.17 -11.20
C TRP A 63 -19.67 -21.82 -11.28
N ALA A 64 -20.68 -21.14 -10.75
CA ALA A 64 -22.09 -21.53 -10.77
C ALA A 64 -22.99 -20.35 -11.18
N PRO A 65 -24.09 -20.59 -11.91
CA PRO A 65 -25.04 -19.54 -12.31
C PRO A 65 -26.04 -19.18 -11.19
N ARG A 66 -26.05 -19.95 -10.11
CA ARG A 66 -26.91 -19.82 -8.95
C ARG A 66 -26.30 -20.56 -7.77
N LEU A 67 -26.65 -20.14 -6.56
CA LEU A 67 -26.29 -20.77 -5.30
C LEU A 67 -27.60 -20.95 -4.52
N ASP A 68 -28.17 -22.14 -4.55
CA ASP A 68 -29.46 -22.47 -3.93
C ASP A 68 -29.32 -22.94 -2.48
N THR A 69 -28.09 -23.21 -2.02
CA THR A 69 -27.81 -23.62 -0.65
C THR A 69 -26.60 -22.92 -0.05
N GLU A 70 -26.54 -22.91 1.29
CA GLU A 70 -25.37 -22.44 2.03
C GLU A 70 -24.12 -23.27 1.69
N THR A 71 -24.23 -24.59 1.52
CA THR A 71 -23.11 -25.46 1.16
C THR A 71 -22.47 -25.05 -0.18
N GLU A 72 -23.29 -24.68 -1.17
CA GLU A 72 -22.77 -24.16 -2.44
C GLU A 72 -22.07 -22.81 -2.25
N PHE A 73 -22.63 -21.90 -1.44
CA PHE A 73 -21.96 -20.64 -1.11
C PHE A 73 -20.62 -20.87 -0.40
N LEU A 74 -20.55 -21.80 0.55
CA LEU A 74 -19.30 -22.16 1.23
C LEU A 74 -18.25 -22.70 0.26
N ALA A 75 -18.66 -23.37 -0.82
CA ALA A 75 -17.73 -23.81 -1.85
C ALA A 75 -17.12 -22.63 -2.64
N TYR A 76 -17.88 -21.58 -2.96
CA TYR A 76 -17.38 -20.45 -3.76
C TYR A 76 -16.87 -19.25 -2.94
N SER A 77 -16.91 -19.34 -1.61
CA SER A 77 -16.53 -18.26 -0.70
C SER A 77 -15.29 -18.57 0.12
N LYS A 78 -14.72 -17.53 0.74
CA LYS A 78 -13.60 -17.66 1.65
C LYS A 78 -13.79 -16.78 2.87
N GLU A 79 -13.37 -17.29 4.02
CA GLU A 79 -13.31 -16.53 5.26
C GLU A 79 -11.97 -15.81 5.39
N ILE A 80 -12.02 -14.50 5.67
CA ILE A 80 -10.87 -13.66 5.96
C ILE A 80 -11.25 -12.75 7.12
N GLY A 81 -10.68 -12.99 8.30
CA GLY A 81 -11.08 -12.28 9.51
C GLY A 81 -12.52 -12.64 9.91
N GLY A 82 -13.30 -11.67 10.39
CA GLY A 82 -14.70 -11.85 10.78
C GLY A 82 -15.70 -11.82 9.62
N GLU A 83 -15.26 -12.04 8.39
CA GLU A 83 -16.08 -11.95 7.19
C GLU A 83 -15.88 -13.14 6.27
N ARG A 84 -16.95 -13.55 5.61
CA ARG A 84 -16.93 -14.56 4.55
C ARG A 84 -17.39 -13.93 3.25
N PHE A 85 -16.54 -13.91 2.24
CA PHE A 85 -16.85 -13.25 0.97
C PHE A 85 -16.82 -14.22 -0.21
N ALA A 86 -17.69 -13.98 -1.17
CA ALA A 86 -17.69 -14.55 -2.51
C ALA A 86 -17.65 -13.41 -3.54
N LYS A 87 -17.45 -13.76 -4.81
CA LYS A 87 -17.48 -12.81 -5.93
C LYS A 87 -18.44 -13.28 -6.98
N PHE A 88 -19.08 -12.32 -7.63
CA PHE A 88 -19.92 -12.61 -8.78
C PHE A 88 -19.81 -11.53 -9.87
N VAL A 89 -20.12 -11.93 -11.09
CA VAL A 89 -20.19 -11.07 -12.29
C VAL A 89 -21.58 -11.18 -12.89
N ILE A 90 -22.11 -10.07 -13.41
CA ILE A 90 -23.27 -10.08 -14.30
C ILE A 90 -22.80 -9.59 -15.67
N ASP A 91 -23.12 -10.36 -16.70
CA ASP A 91 -22.99 -9.96 -18.09
C ASP A 91 -24.20 -9.10 -18.50
N LEU A 92 -23.93 -7.85 -18.87
CA LEU A 92 -24.95 -6.87 -19.23
C LEU A 92 -25.62 -7.17 -20.57
N HIS A 93 -24.98 -7.97 -21.44
CA HIS A 93 -25.55 -8.34 -22.74
C HIS A 93 -26.54 -9.50 -22.62
N SER A 94 -26.26 -10.47 -21.74
CA SER A 94 -27.06 -11.70 -21.59
C SER A 94 -27.92 -11.75 -20.32
N ASP A 95 -27.70 -10.84 -19.37
CA ASP A 95 -28.27 -10.87 -18.01
C ASP A 95 -27.88 -12.12 -17.20
N ALA A 96 -26.86 -12.85 -17.65
CA ALA A 96 -26.31 -14.02 -16.95
C ALA A 96 -25.48 -13.58 -15.74
N ILE A 97 -25.62 -14.30 -14.63
CA ILE A 97 -24.85 -14.10 -13.40
C ILE A 97 -23.93 -15.30 -13.18
N TYR A 98 -22.73 -15.04 -12.67
CA TYR A 98 -21.69 -16.04 -12.45
C TYR A 98 -21.08 -15.85 -11.07
N TYR A 99 -21.30 -16.80 -10.16
CA TYR A 99 -20.59 -16.91 -8.87
C TYR A 99 -19.36 -17.78 -9.10
N PHE A 100 -18.16 -17.28 -8.81
CA PHE A 100 -16.93 -17.99 -9.16
C PHE A 100 -16.03 -18.24 -7.95
N ASP A 101 -15.19 -19.27 -8.08
CA ASP A 101 -14.31 -19.74 -7.03
C ASP A 101 -13.19 -18.72 -6.72
N VAL A 102 -13.24 -18.14 -5.53
CA VAL A 102 -12.30 -17.10 -5.08
C VAL A 102 -10.90 -17.66 -4.75
N ASP A 103 -10.77 -18.97 -4.54
CA ASP A 103 -9.46 -19.58 -4.36
C ASP A 103 -8.72 -19.78 -5.69
N VAL A 104 -9.46 -19.90 -6.80
CA VAL A 104 -8.91 -19.97 -8.16
C VAL A 104 -8.74 -18.58 -8.78
N TYR A 105 -9.79 -17.75 -8.83
CA TYR A 105 -9.72 -16.42 -9.44
C TYR A 105 -9.64 -15.33 -8.38
N LYS A 106 -8.45 -14.71 -8.29
CA LYS A 106 -8.19 -13.67 -7.29
C LYS A 106 -8.87 -12.34 -7.60
N VAL A 107 -9.16 -12.03 -8.86
CA VAL A 107 -9.88 -10.82 -9.26
C VAL A 107 -10.88 -11.12 -10.39
N HIS A 108 -11.95 -10.32 -10.51
CA HIS A 108 -12.98 -10.51 -11.56
C HIS A 108 -12.39 -10.49 -12.98
N LYS A 109 -11.35 -9.69 -13.21
CA LYS A 109 -10.62 -9.66 -14.49
C LYS A 109 -10.12 -11.05 -14.89
N ASP A 110 -9.54 -11.81 -13.96
CA ASP A 110 -8.95 -13.11 -14.29
C ASP A 110 -10.04 -14.10 -14.70
N PHE A 111 -11.15 -14.12 -13.96
CA PHE A 111 -12.34 -14.90 -14.31
C PHE A 111 -12.89 -14.50 -15.68
N ILE A 112 -13.13 -13.21 -15.92
CA ILE A 112 -13.75 -12.75 -17.17
C ILE A 112 -12.86 -13.03 -18.38
N PHE A 113 -11.56 -12.77 -18.29
CA PHE A 113 -10.63 -13.02 -19.40
C PHE A 113 -10.51 -14.51 -19.72
N GLN A 114 -10.46 -15.37 -18.71
CA GLN A 114 -10.28 -16.81 -18.89
C GLN A 114 -11.58 -17.51 -19.29
N GLU A 115 -12.67 -17.25 -18.57
CA GLU A 115 -13.93 -18.01 -18.72
C GLU A 115 -14.91 -17.39 -19.72
N LEU A 116 -15.07 -16.07 -19.71
CA LEU A 116 -16.09 -15.39 -20.52
C LEU A 116 -15.54 -14.94 -21.87
N TYR A 117 -14.46 -14.15 -21.88
CA TYR A 117 -13.82 -13.70 -23.12
C TYR A 117 -13.01 -14.80 -23.79
N LYS A 118 -12.48 -15.77 -23.03
CA LYS A 118 -11.56 -16.82 -23.50
C LYS A 118 -10.37 -16.26 -24.29
N LYS A 119 -9.79 -15.17 -23.76
CA LYS A 119 -8.69 -14.42 -24.40
C LYS A 119 -7.60 -14.09 -23.38
N PRO A 120 -6.33 -14.02 -23.81
CA PRO A 120 -5.25 -13.62 -22.93
C PRO A 120 -5.43 -12.18 -22.45
N ARG A 121 -5.12 -11.94 -21.17
CA ARG A 121 -5.20 -10.62 -20.54
C ARG A 121 -4.03 -9.74 -20.99
N THR A 122 -4.20 -9.00 -22.10
CA THR A 122 -3.21 -8.03 -22.59
C THR A 122 -3.47 -6.63 -22.02
N LYS A 123 -2.47 -5.75 -22.03
CA LYS A 123 -2.62 -4.35 -21.58
C LYS A 123 -3.69 -3.60 -22.37
N ALA A 124 -3.72 -3.78 -23.70
CA ALA A 124 -4.73 -3.14 -24.56
C ALA A 124 -6.15 -3.62 -24.23
N ALA A 125 -6.33 -4.94 -24.06
CA ALA A 125 -7.62 -5.49 -23.69
C ALA A 125 -8.04 -5.07 -22.27
N THR A 126 -7.10 -4.96 -21.34
CA THR A 126 -7.36 -4.47 -19.98
C THR A 126 -7.83 -3.02 -19.99
N LYS A 127 -7.22 -2.15 -20.82
CA LYS A 127 -7.65 -0.74 -20.95
C LYS A 127 -9.07 -0.60 -21.48
N VAL A 128 -9.50 -1.50 -22.37
CA VAL A 128 -10.89 -1.55 -22.85
C VAL A 128 -11.80 -2.06 -21.75
N PHE A 129 -11.41 -3.17 -21.10
CA PHE A 129 -12.15 -3.76 -19.99
C PHE A 129 -12.39 -2.77 -18.84
N ASP A 130 -11.41 -1.92 -18.51
CA ASP A 130 -11.50 -1.00 -17.37
C ASP A 130 -12.62 0.04 -17.50
N ARG A 131 -13.19 0.21 -18.71
CA ARG A 131 -14.41 1.01 -18.91
C ARG A 131 -15.61 0.48 -18.13
N ASN A 132 -15.62 -0.82 -17.77
CA ASN A 132 -16.66 -1.43 -16.93
C ASN A 132 -16.74 -0.85 -15.51
N TYR A 133 -15.69 -0.18 -15.02
CA TYR A 133 -15.72 0.53 -13.74
C TYR A 133 -16.25 1.97 -13.85
N GLY A 134 -16.46 2.46 -15.08
CA GLY A 134 -17.03 3.80 -15.31
C GLY A 134 -18.55 3.85 -15.14
N PRO A 135 -19.15 5.05 -15.24
CA PRO A 135 -20.60 5.23 -15.13
C PRO A 135 -21.35 4.70 -16.36
N HIS A 136 -20.65 4.48 -17.46
CA HIS A 136 -21.16 3.87 -18.69
C HIS A 136 -20.48 2.51 -18.87
N LYS A 137 -21.06 1.48 -18.25
CA LYS A 137 -20.52 0.12 -18.27
C LYS A 137 -20.67 -0.48 -19.66
N THR A 138 -19.66 -1.21 -20.11
CA THR A 138 -19.63 -1.73 -21.49
C THR A 138 -20.18 -3.14 -21.58
N ASP A 139 -19.83 -3.99 -20.63
CA ASP A 139 -20.05 -5.44 -20.72
C ASP A 139 -20.48 -6.07 -19.38
N PHE A 140 -19.91 -5.62 -18.26
CA PHE A 140 -20.05 -6.34 -16.99
C PHE A 140 -20.32 -5.44 -15.80
N LEU A 141 -21.03 -6.04 -14.84
CA LEU A 141 -21.08 -5.60 -13.46
C LEU A 141 -20.28 -6.58 -12.59
N MET A 142 -19.47 -6.08 -11.66
CA MET A 142 -18.55 -6.87 -10.85
C MET A 142 -18.76 -6.58 -9.38
N TYR A 143 -18.96 -7.64 -8.58
CA TYR A 143 -19.42 -7.52 -7.20
C TYR A 143 -18.73 -8.45 -6.23
N TYR A 144 -18.82 -8.06 -4.97
CA TYR A 144 -18.56 -8.88 -3.81
C TYR A 144 -19.89 -9.19 -3.12
N LEU A 145 -20.05 -10.44 -2.66
CA LEU A 145 -21.11 -10.85 -1.74
C LEU A 145 -20.43 -11.19 -0.42
N ILE A 146 -20.84 -10.57 0.68
CA ILE A 146 -20.14 -10.63 1.96
C ILE A 146 -21.14 -10.99 3.05
N HIS A 147 -20.80 -12.00 3.85
CA HIS A 147 -21.44 -12.28 5.14
C HIS A 147 -20.53 -11.77 6.25
N HIS A 148 -21.00 -10.75 6.96
CA HIS A 148 -20.31 -10.19 8.12
C HIS A 148 -20.66 -11.05 9.33
N LEU A 149 -19.80 -12.02 9.66
CA LEU A 149 -20.11 -13.13 10.56
C LEU A 149 -20.47 -12.66 11.97
N ASN A 150 -19.81 -11.60 12.45
CA ASN A 150 -20.02 -11.08 13.79
C ASN A 150 -21.37 -10.37 13.96
N GLN A 151 -21.88 -9.74 12.90
CA GLN A 151 -23.13 -8.98 12.91
C GLN A 151 -24.29 -9.78 12.31
N ASP A 152 -23.99 -10.93 11.71
CA ASP A 152 -24.90 -11.72 10.90
C ASP A 152 -25.66 -10.88 9.85
N VAL A 153 -24.91 -10.04 9.14
CA VAL A 153 -25.44 -9.18 8.06
C VAL A 153 -24.88 -9.63 6.73
N TRP A 154 -25.75 -9.71 5.73
CA TRP A 154 -25.37 -10.01 4.35
C TRP A 154 -25.36 -8.73 3.51
N THR A 155 -24.26 -8.50 2.80
CA THR A 155 -24.14 -7.36 1.90
C THR A 155 -23.62 -7.73 0.54
N PHE A 156 -23.96 -6.92 -0.46
CA PHE A 156 -23.23 -6.88 -1.72
C PHE A 156 -22.65 -5.49 -1.94
N ALA A 157 -21.48 -5.43 -2.56
CA ALA A 157 -20.74 -4.19 -2.78
C ALA A 157 -20.02 -4.21 -4.13
N PHE A 158 -19.76 -3.02 -4.65
CA PHE A 158 -18.83 -2.82 -5.76
C PHE A 158 -17.44 -2.50 -5.21
N TRP A 159 -16.43 -2.58 -6.07
CA TRP A 159 -15.13 -2.00 -5.76
C TRP A 159 -15.27 -0.48 -5.54
N ASP A 160 -14.48 0.10 -4.62
CA ASP A 160 -14.59 1.51 -4.19
C ASP A 160 -14.47 2.53 -5.33
N GLY A 161 -13.60 2.26 -6.31
CA GLY A 161 -13.43 3.05 -7.52
C GLY A 161 -14.44 2.78 -8.64
N ASP A 162 -15.43 1.91 -8.44
CA ASP A 162 -16.50 1.67 -9.41
C ASP A 162 -17.56 2.78 -9.34
N LEU A 163 -17.88 3.36 -10.50
CA LEU A 163 -18.86 4.42 -10.68
C LEU A 163 -20.26 3.88 -11.01
N ALA A 164 -20.68 2.84 -10.30
CA ALA A 164 -21.99 2.22 -10.45
C ALA A 164 -23.13 3.22 -10.14
N THR A 165 -24.12 3.28 -11.03
CA THR A 165 -25.29 4.15 -10.89
C THR A 165 -26.37 3.44 -10.07
N ALA A 166 -27.43 4.17 -9.71
CA ALA A 166 -28.57 3.57 -9.01
C ALA A 166 -29.23 2.45 -9.82
N GLU A 167 -29.23 2.55 -11.15
CA GLU A 167 -29.73 1.50 -12.05
C GLU A 167 -28.86 0.23 -12.00
N HIS A 168 -27.53 0.39 -12.01
CA HIS A 168 -26.60 -0.72 -11.87
C HIS A 168 -26.80 -1.46 -10.53
N VAL A 169 -26.98 -0.72 -9.43
CA VAL A 169 -27.26 -1.31 -8.11
C VAL A 169 -28.56 -2.11 -8.12
N ARG A 170 -29.65 -1.56 -8.68
CA ARG A 170 -30.94 -2.26 -8.81
C ARG A 170 -30.84 -3.53 -9.65
N HIS A 171 -30.12 -3.45 -10.77
CA HIS A 171 -29.90 -4.58 -11.66
C HIS A 171 -29.23 -5.73 -10.90
N ALA A 172 -28.14 -5.46 -10.20
CA ALA A 172 -27.49 -6.51 -9.44
C ALA A 172 -28.29 -7.04 -8.28
N TYR A 173 -28.95 -6.16 -7.52
CA TYR A 173 -29.83 -6.60 -6.46
C TYR A 173 -30.91 -7.57 -6.97
N ARG A 174 -31.57 -7.25 -8.10
CA ARG A 174 -32.55 -8.13 -8.74
C ARG A 174 -31.97 -9.50 -9.10
N ARG A 175 -30.78 -9.54 -9.71
CA ARG A 175 -30.17 -10.80 -10.16
C ARG A 175 -29.64 -11.64 -9.01
N MET A 176 -28.95 -11.02 -8.06
CA MET A 176 -28.46 -11.68 -6.85
C MET A 176 -29.64 -12.23 -6.04
N LYS A 177 -30.69 -11.44 -5.81
CA LYS A 177 -31.90 -11.87 -5.09
C LYS A 177 -32.56 -13.10 -5.71
N ALA A 178 -32.55 -13.22 -7.04
CA ALA A 178 -33.16 -14.35 -7.75
C ALA A 178 -32.28 -15.62 -7.83
N THR A 179 -30.99 -15.52 -7.51
CA THR A 179 -30.01 -16.58 -7.77
C THR A 179 -29.14 -16.95 -6.57
N PHE A 180 -29.32 -16.26 -5.44
CA PHE A 180 -28.67 -16.55 -4.18
C PHE A 180 -29.69 -16.98 -3.13
N TYR A 181 -29.46 -18.10 -2.45
CA TYR A 181 -30.40 -18.72 -1.51
C TYR A 181 -30.86 -17.79 -0.41
N ASN A 182 -29.98 -16.88 0.03
CA ASN A 182 -30.27 -15.88 1.06
C ASN A 182 -30.43 -14.46 0.47
N GLY A 183 -30.82 -14.38 -0.80
CA GLY A 183 -30.87 -13.14 -1.58
C GLY A 183 -31.77 -12.05 -1.00
N ASP A 184 -32.83 -12.42 -0.28
CA ASP A 184 -33.74 -11.49 0.39
C ASP A 184 -33.12 -10.74 1.57
N GLN A 185 -32.08 -11.30 2.19
CA GLN A 185 -31.40 -10.71 3.36
C GLN A 185 -30.26 -9.77 2.98
N VAL A 186 -29.83 -9.81 1.72
CA VAL A 186 -28.64 -9.08 1.28
C VAL A 186 -28.96 -7.59 1.06
N LYS A 187 -28.15 -6.72 1.64
CA LYS A 187 -28.27 -5.27 1.52
C LYS A 187 -27.15 -4.70 0.64
N PHE A 188 -27.40 -3.60 -0.06
CA PHE A 188 -26.35 -2.85 -0.72
C PHE A 188 -25.49 -2.10 0.31
N ARG A 189 -24.17 -2.24 0.22
CA ARG A 189 -23.21 -1.53 1.06
C ARG A 189 -22.30 -0.65 0.19
N PRO A 190 -22.35 0.69 0.33
CA PRO A 190 -21.48 1.58 -0.43
C PRO A 190 -20.05 1.57 0.12
N ASP A 191 -19.05 1.57 -0.78
CA ASP A 191 -17.62 1.54 -0.43
C ASP A 191 -16.88 2.85 -0.78
N SER A 192 -17.59 3.89 -1.22
CA SER A 192 -17.03 5.22 -1.46
C SER A 192 -18.05 6.34 -1.31
N ASN A 193 -17.58 7.58 -1.12
CA ASN A 193 -18.44 8.77 -1.05
C ASN A 193 -19.37 8.92 -2.27
N TYR A 194 -18.88 8.55 -3.45
CA TYR A 194 -19.70 8.52 -4.66
C TYR A 194 -20.85 7.52 -4.51
N GLN A 195 -20.54 6.29 -4.09
CA GLN A 195 -21.54 5.23 -3.92
C GLN A 195 -22.51 5.54 -2.78
N GLU A 196 -22.10 6.24 -1.73
CA GLU A 196 -23.03 6.74 -0.71
C GLU A 196 -24.05 7.71 -1.30
N GLY A 197 -23.60 8.62 -2.17
CA GLY A 197 -24.48 9.53 -2.91
C GLY A 197 -25.47 8.79 -3.82
N VAL A 198 -25.08 7.64 -4.36
CA VAL A 198 -25.97 6.73 -5.10
C VAL A 198 -26.94 6.03 -4.15
N ALA A 199 -26.44 5.48 -3.05
CA ALA A 199 -27.22 4.71 -2.07
C ALA A 199 -28.36 5.54 -1.47
N ARG A 200 -28.12 6.83 -1.18
CA ARG A 200 -29.14 7.76 -0.68
C ARG A 200 -30.30 8.02 -1.66
N LYS A 201 -30.15 7.67 -2.94
CA LYS A 201 -31.18 7.80 -3.98
C LYS A 201 -31.97 6.51 -4.21
N LEU A 202 -31.60 5.42 -3.52
CA LEU A 202 -32.30 4.13 -3.61
C LEU A 202 -33.40 4.07 -2.55
N SER A 203 -34.63 3.81 -2.97
CA SER A 203 -35.77 3.54 -2.06
C SER A 203 -36.24 2.09 -2.13
N ASP A 204 -35.81 1.36 -3.16
CA ASP A 204 -36.29 0.04 -3.56
C ASP A 204 -35.25 -1.08 -3.36
N VAL A 205 -34.01 -0.70 -2.99
CA VAL A 205 -32.94 -1.63 -2.61
C VAL A 205 -32.59 -1.37 -1.15
N PRO A 206 -32.61 -2.38 -0.26
CA PRO A 206 -32.15 -2.23 1.11
C PRO A 206 -30.69 -1.79 1.15
N VAL A 207 -30.38 -0.73 1.90
CA VAL A 207 -29.01 -0.21 2.05
C VAL A 207 -28.58 -0.39 3.50
N VAL A 208 -27.33 -0.79 3.70
CA VAL A 208 -26.63 -0.66 4.98
C VAL A 208 -25.36 0.13 4.75
N PHE A 209 -25.21 1.22 5.49
CA PHE A 209 -24.00 2.02 5.41
C PHE A 209 -22.91 1.41 6.31
N ASN A 210 -21.64 1.68 6.00
CA ASN A 210 -20.53 1.12 6.76
C ASN A 210 -20.59 1.51 8.23
N ASP A 211 -21.06 2.73 8.52
CA ASP A 211 -21.32 3.17 9.87
C ASP A 211 -22.29 2.20 10.57
N GLN A 212 -23.46 1.91 10.02
CA GLN A 212 -24.46 0.99 10.58
C GLN A 212 -23.97 -0.46 10.71
N LEU A 213 -23.23 -0.96 9.72
CA LEU A 213 -22.76 -2.34 9.69
C LEU A 213 -21.72 -2.61 10.78
N TYR A 214 -20.72 -1.74 10.93
CA TYR A 214 -19.68 -1.92 11.93
C TYR A 214 -20.10 -1.34 13.30
N GLN A 215 -21.17 -0.54 13.36
CA GLN A 215 -21.73 -0.02 14.61
C GLN A 215 -22.44 -1.08 15.48
N ALA A 216 -22.63 -2.34 15.08
CA ALA A 216 -23.17 -3.32 16.03
C ALA A 216 -22.11 -3.89 17.00
N ALA A 217 -20.84 -3.91 16.58
CA ALA A 217 -19.75 -4.42 17.42
C ALA A 217 -19.20 -3.31 18.32
N THR A 218 -19.01 -3.60 19.61
CA THR A 218 -18.32 -2.69 20.54
C THR A 218 -16.80 -2.72 20.33
N TYR A 219 -16.27 -3.83 19.80
CA TYR A 219 -14.84 -4.09 19.66
C TYR A 219 -14.53 -4.83 18.33
N GLN A 220 -13.38 -4.52 17.74
CA GLN A 220 -12.80 -5.26 16.62
C GLN A 220 -11.27 -5.21 16.66
N ALA A 221 -10.60 -6.36 16.52
CA ALA A 221 -9.15 -6.40 16.33
C ALA A 221 -8.80 -6.24 14.86
N PHE A 222 -7.99 -5.24 14.51
CA PHE A 222 -7.42 -5.08 13.16
C PHE A 222 -5.99 -5.62 13.09
N ASN A 223 -5.18 -5.36 14.12
CA ASN A 223 -3.86 -5.95 14.29
C ASN A 223 -3.63 -6.28 15.77
N LYS A 224 -3.20 -7.52 16.03
CA LYS A 224 -2.89 -7.99 17.39
C LYS A 224 -1.50 -7.54 17.79
N GLY A 225 -1.27 -7.45 19.10
CA GLY A 225 0.04 -7.14 19.63
C GLY A 225 -0.04 -6.50 21.00
N THR A 226 1.13 -6.12 21.50
CA THR A 226 1.29 -5.44 22.78
C THR A 226 2.14 -4.19 22.58
N ALA A 227 1.78 -3.11 23.25
CA ALA A 227 2.55 -1.88 23.28
C ALA A 227 2.50 -1.24 24.67
N VAL A 228 3.50 -0.43 24.97
CA VAL A 228 3.49 0.49 26.11
C VAL A 228 3.71 1.88 25.54
N GLY A 229 2.89 2.84 25.97
CA GLY A 229 2.94 4.19 25.43
C GLY A 229 2.03 5.17 26.16
N THR A 230 2.15 6.45 25.83
CA THR A 230 1.29 7.50 26.39
C THR A 230 -0.07 7.49 25.70
N LEU A 231 -1.16 7.29 26.44
CA LEU A 231 -2.50 7.32 25.85
C LEU A 231 -2.91 8.76 25.50
N ARG A 232 -3.22 9.03 24.24
CA ARG A 232 -3.68 10.33 23.76
C ARG A 232 -4.96 10.21 22.96
N VAL A 233 -5.94 11.06 23.28
CA VAL A 233 -7.15 11.21 22.47
C VAL A 233 -6.94 12.35 21.48
N ILE A 234 -7.22 12.08 20.21
CA ILE A 234 -7.11 13.09 19.14
C ILE A 234 -8.37 13.95 19.15
N PRO A 235 -8.27 15.29 19.24
CA PRO A 235 -9.45 16.15 19.20
C PRO A 235 -10.20 16.02 17.86
N PRO A 236 -11.54 15.95 17.87
CA PRO A 236 -12.34 15.74 16.65
C PRO A 236 -12.40 16.97 15.73
N ASP A 237 -12.05 18.15 16.23
CA ASP A 237 -12.16 19.45 15.56
C ASP A 237 -10.84 19.94 14.94
N VAL A 238 -9.74 19.23 15.16
CA VAL A 238 -8.43 19.59 14.61
C VAL A 238 -8.27 19.01 13.20
N PRO A 239 -7.95 19.83 12.19
CA PRO A 239 -7.70 19.33 10.84
C PRO A 239 -6.56 18.30 10.79
N GLU A 240 -6.71 17.24 9.99
CA GLU A 240 -5.71 16.17 9.87
C GLU A 240 -4.29 16.70 9.53
N SER A 241 -4.19 17.76 8.72
CA SER A 241 -2.93 18.40 8.36
C SER A 241 -2.16 19.01 9.53
N GLU A 242 -2.86 19.34 10.61
CA GLU A 242 -2.28 19.94 11.82
C GLU A 242 -1.84 18.88 12.83
N LEU A 243 -2.42 17.68 12.76
CA LEU A 243 -2.09 16.58 13.65
C LEU A 243 -0.62 16.17 13.55
N THR A 244 -0.08 15.79 14.71
CA THR A 244 1.26 15.23 14.88
C THR A 244 1.19 14.16 15.95
N PHE A 245 1.96 13.10 15.75
CA PHE A 245 1.96 11.94 16.64
C PHE A 245 3.39 11.62 17.05
N ASP A 246 3.59 11.33 18.32
CA ASP A 246 4.87 10.86 18.83
C ASP A 246 4.93 9.31 18.79
N PRO A 247 6.10 8.72 18.47
CA PRO A 247 6.22 7.27 18.27
C PRO A 247 5.84 6.41 19.49
N ASP A 248 5.90 6.98 20.69
CA ASP A 248 5.53 6.36 21.96
C ASP A 248 4.05 6.60 22.34
N GLU A 249 3.25 7.24 21.50
CA GLU A 249 1.82 7.47 21.77
C GLU A 249 0.98 6.24 21.39
N ILE A 250 -0.05 5.99 22.20
CA ILE A 250 -1.19 5.14 21.83
C ILE A 250 -2.36 6.08 21.58
N VAL A 251 -2.81 6.15 20.32
CA VAL A 251 -3.73 7.20 19.88
C VAL A 251 -5.16 6.70 19.76
N VAL A 252 -6.10 7.46 20.31
CA VAL A 252 -7.54 7.25 20.14
C VAL A 252 -8.04 8.22 19.08
N ILE A 253 -8.55 7.68 17.96
CA ILE A 253 -9.04 8.46 16.82
C ILE A 253 -10.57 8.38 16.71
N HIS A 254 -11.22 9.54 16.57
CA HIS A 254 -12.67 9.61 16.41
C HIS A 254 -13.14 9.33 14.99
N ALA A 255 -12.36 9.78 14.00
CA ALA A 255 -12.67 9.66 12.58
C ALA A 255 -11.52 8.97 11.83
N PRO A 256 -11.81 8.29 10.70
CA PRO A 256 -10.77 7.72 9.86
C PRO A 256 -9.80 8.81 9.36
N LEU A 257 -8.51 8.58 9.54
CA LEU A 257 -7.46 9.43 8.99
C LEU A 257 -7.03 8.92 7.61
N SER A 258 -6.66 9.82 6.71
CA SER A 258 -6.09 9.46 5.41
C SER A 258 -4.66 8.92 5.55
N ASP A 259 -3.89 9.49 6.49
CA ASP A 259 -2.56 9.02 6.83
C ASP A 259 -2.23 9.20 8.32
N ILE A 260 -1.19 8.51 8.79
CA ILE A 260 -0.68 8.62 10.15
C ILE A 260 0.83 8.39 10.17
N THR A 261 1.55 9.13 11.03
CA THR A 261 2.97 8.85 11.31
C THR A 261 3.12 7.72 12.31
N PRO A 262 4.29 7.09 12.43
CA PRO A 262 4.51 6.03 13.41
C PRO A 262 4.05 6.38 14.84
N VAL A 263 3.33 5.43 15.45
CA VAL A 263 2.85 5.45 16.84
C VAL A 263 3.06 4.06 17.47
N ALA A 264 2.83 3.94 18.78
CA ALA A 264 2.95 2.69 19.53
C ALA A 264 1.67 1.83 19.46
N GLY A 265 0.50 2.44 19.28
CA GLY A 265 -0.77 1.73 19.14
C GLY A 265 -1.91 2.62 18.66
N ILE A 266 -2.96 2.01 18.10
CA ILE A 266 -4.11 2.74 17.53
C ILE A 266 -5.42 2.16 18.06
N VAL A 267 -6.33 3.05 18.46
CA VAL A 267 -7.70 2.75 18.89
C VAL A 267 -8.66 3.64 18.12
N SER A 268 -9.48 3.05 17.24
CA SER A 268 -10.42 3.79 16.38
C SER A 268 -11.85 3.71 16.93
N GLU A 269 -12.50 4.84 17.21
CA GLU A 269 -13.92 4.86 17.58
C GLU A 269 -14.84 4.64 16.38
N THR A 270 -14.48 5.23 15.24
CA THR A 270 -15.14 4.94 13.97
C THR A 270 -14.43 3.79 13.30
N PHE A 271 -15.15 2.68 13.15
CA PHE A 271 -14.59 1.45 12.61
C PHE A 271 -14.32 1.67 11.12
N SER A 272 -13.08 1.42 10.71
CA SER A 272 -12.67 1.42 9.31
C SER A 272 -12.55 -0.02 8.83
N THR A 273 -12.45 -0.22 7.51
CA THR A 273 -12.18 -1.56 6.99
C THR A 273 -10.79 -2.03 7.45
N PRO A 274 -10.57 -3.34 7.66
CA PRO A 274 -9.25 -3.90 7.99
C PRO A 274 -8.18 -3.61 6.92
N LEU A 275 -8.59 -3.26 5.70
CA LEU A 275 -7.72 -2.91 4.57
C LEU A 275 -7.49 -1.40 4.42
N SER A 276 -7.95 -0.57 5.37
CA SER A 276 -7.68 0.86 5.35
C SER A 276 -6.17 1.15 5.38
N HIS A 277 -5.76 2.29 4.84
CA HIS A 277 -4.35 2.69 4.77
C HIS A 277 -3.69 2.71 6.17
N VAL A 278 -4.39 3.24 7.17
CA VAL A 278 -3.98 3.23 8.58
C VAL A 278 -3.82 1.82 9.13
N SER A 279 -4.77 0.91 8.85
CA SER A 279 -4.70 -0.47 9.31
C SER A 279 -3.54 -1.25 8.66
N LEU A 280 -3.29 -1.02 7.38
CA LEU A 280 -2.15 -1.60 6.67
C LEU A 280 -0.81 -1.09 7.22
N ARG A 281 -0.69 0.21 7.54
CA ARG A 281 0.50 0.77 8.19
C ARG A 281 0.72 0.18 9.57
N ALA A 282 -0.32 0.13 10.40
CA ALA A 282 -0.25 -0.45 11.74
C ALA A 282 0.26 -1.90 11.71
N LYS A 283 -0.21 -2.69 10.73
CA LYS A 283 0.27 -4.04 10.48
C LYS A 283 1.74 -4.07 10.04
N GLY A 284 2.12 -3.19 9.10
CA GLY A 284 3.51 -3.06 8.64
C GLY A 284 4.48 -2.67 9.78
N TRP A 285 4.00 -1.87 10.72
CA TRP A 285 4.73 -1.49 11.93
C TRP A 285 4.71 -2.51 13.06
N GLY A 286 3.86 -3.54 12.96
CA GLY A 286 3.69 -4.55 14.00
C GLY A 286 3.09 -4.03 15.30
N ILE A 287 2.24 -3.00 15.26
CA ILE A 287 1.61 -2.40 16.46
C ILE A 287 0.17 -2.85 16.68
N PRO A 288 -0.31 -2.92 17.93
CA PRO A 288 -1.71 -3.19 18.19
C PRO A 288 -2.62 -2.10 17.59
N ASN A 289 -3.68 -2.54 16.90
CA ASN A 289 -4.67 -1.69 16.25
C ASN A 289 -6.07 -2.28 16.41
N ILE A 290 -6.98 -1.54 17.03
CA ILE A 290 -8.36 -1.99 17.30
C ILE A 290 -9.39 -0.94 16.94
N GLY A 291 -10.61 -1.38 16.64
CA GLY A 291 -11.82 -0.58 16.70
C GLY A 291 -12.46 -0.74 18.07
N LEU A 292 -12.77 0.36 18.76
CA LEU A 292 -13.40 0.35 20.07
C LEU A 292 -14.42 1.48 20.18
N LYS A 293 -15.69 1.15 20.32
CA LYS A 293 -16.75 2.14 20.49
C LYS A 293 -16.60 2.90 21.79
N GLU A 294 -16.81 4.22 21.73
CA GLU A 294 -16.74 5.11 22.90
C GLU A 294 -15.38 4.99 23.63
N ALA A 295 -14.30 4.69 22.89
CA ALA A 295 -12.96 4.51 23.44
C ALA A 295 -12.54 5.70 24.31
N THR A 296 -12.87 6.91 23.90
CA THR A 296 -12.60 8.16 24.61
C THR A 296 -13.24 8.16 25.99
N THR A 297 -14.51 7.75 26.09
CA THR A 297 -15.21 7.64 27.37
C THR A 297 -14.66 6.49 28.19
N ARG A 298 -14.43 5.33 27.57
CA ARG A 298 -13.93 4.11 28.25
C ARG A 298 -12.53 4.29 28.81
N LEU A 299 -11.68 5.06 28.14
CA LEU A 299 -10.28 5.25 28.47
C LEU A 299 -9.98 6.61 29.10
N ALA A 300 -11.00 7.44 29.39
CA ALA A 300 -10.85 8.81 29.91
C ALA A 300 -9.92 8.89 31.13
N ALA A 301 -10.01 7.92 32.06
CA ALA A 301 -9.20 7.89 33.28
C ALA A 301 -7.70 7.62 33.04
N LEU A 302 -7.34 7.18 31.83
CA LEU A 302 -5.97 6.81 31.43
C LEU A 302 -5.33 7.81 30.47
N VAL A 303 -6.08 8.81 29.98
CA VAL A 303 -5.56 9.82 29.05
C VAL A 303 -4.40 10.58 29.70
N GLY A 304 -3.31 10.74 28.95
CA GLY A 304 -2.06 11.37 29.38
C GLY A 304 -1.15 10.49 30.25
N LYS A 305 -1.55 9.24 30.55
CA LYS A 305 -0.73 8.30 31.33
C LYS A 305 -0.02 7.30 30.42
N GLN A 306 1.07 6.75 30.94
CA GLN A 306 1.71 5.56 30.36
C GLN A 306 0.80 4.34 30.58
N VAL A 307 0.41 3.69 29.49
CA VAL A 307 -0.49 2.54 29.49
C VAL A 307 0.15 1.34 28.83
N TYR A 308 -0.15 0.16 29.37
CA TYR A 308 0.02 -1.10 28.68
C TYR A 308 -1.24 -1.33 27.83
N PHE A 309 -1.04 -1.59 26.54
CA PHE A 309 -2.09 -1.88 25.59
C PHE A 309 -1.83 -3.24 24.92
N GLU A 310 -2.81 -4.13 25.00
CA GLU A 310 -2.82 -5.42 24.33
C GLU A 310 -4.10 -5.59 23.52
N ALA A 311 -3.93 -5.93 22.24
CA ALA A 311 -5.00 -6.23 21.31
C ALA A 311 -5.05 -7.74 21.03
N ARG A 312 -6.20 -8.37 21.30
CA ARG A 312 -6.44 -9.81 21.10
C ARG A 312 -7.61 -10.02 20.14
N ASP A 313 -7.86 -11.26 19.73
CA ASP A 313 -8.90 -11.55 18.74
C ASP A 313 -10.31 -11.14 19.19
N ALA A 314 -10.67 -11.38 20.46
CA ALA A 314 -12.02 -11.15 20.98
C ALA A 314 -12.13 -9.99 21.99
N ASP A 315 -11.01 -9.57 22.58
CA ASP A 315 -10.96 -8.57 23.65
C ASP A 315 -9.67 -7.73 23.60
N TYR A 316 -9.53 -6.82 24.54
CA TYR A 316 -8.36 -5.97 24.69
C TYR A 316 -8.05 -5.72 26.17
N VAL A 317 -6.80 -5.34 26.44
CA VAL A 317 -6.39 -4.85 27.76
C VAL A 317 -5.77 -3.47 27.57
N VAL A 318 -6.33 -2.46 28.23
CA VAL A 318 -5.70 -1.15 28.40
C VAL A 318 -5.72 -0.80 29.88
N ARG A 319 -4.54 -0.61 30.47
CA ARG A 319 -4.36 -0.28 31.89
C ARG A 319 -3.10 0.57 32.09
N ALA A 320 -2.94 1.16 33.26
CA ALA A 320 -1.66 1.78 33.63
C ALA A 320 -0.51 0.76 33.46
N ALA A 321 0.57 1.20 32.82
CA ALA A 321 1.79 0.40 32.72
C ALA A 321 2.52 0.39 34.06
N SER A 322 3.16 -0.74 34.37
CA SER A 322 4.11 -0.82 35.49
C SER A 322 5.46 -0.22 35.11
N ASP A 323 6.26 0.20 36.10
CA ASP A 323 7.59 0.76 35.87
C ASP A 323 8.50 -0.20 35.09
N ALA A 324 8.36 -1.51 35.32
CA ALA A 324 9.09 -2.55 34.58
C ALA A 324 8.68 -2.62 33.10
N GLU A 325 7.39 -2.45 32.81
CA GLU A 325 6.87 -2.43 31.43
C GLU A 325 7.33 -1.18 30.69
N ILE A 326 7.33 -0.01 31.36
CA ILE A 326 7.84 1.25 30.81
C ILE A 326 9.33 1.14 30.52
N ALA A 327 10.14 0.71 31.49
CA ALA A 327 11.58 0.53 31.30
C ALA A 327 11.90 -0.47 30.18
N ALA A 328 11.14 -1.57 30.08
CA ALA A 328 11.30 -2.56 29.01
C ALA A 328 10.89 -2.01 27.62
N ALA A 329 9.96 -1.07 27.55
CA ALA A 329 9.58 -0.40 26.30
C ALA A 329 10.64 0.62 25.87
N GLU A 330 11.14 1.43 26.81
CA GLU A 330 12.24 2.38 26.57
C GLU A 330 13.53 1.66 26.12
N ALA A 331 13.85 0.53 26.76
CA ALA A 331 14.99 -0.30 26.37
C ALA A 331 14.82 -0.94 24.98
N ARG A 332 13.58 -1.29 24.59
CA ARG A 332 13.29 -1.79 23.23
C ARG A 332 13.34 -0.69 22.17
N ALA A 333 12.99 0.54 22.54
CA ALA A 333 13.14 1.70 21.66
C ALA A 333 14.61 2.11 21.47
N SER A 334 15.51 1.75 22.40
CA SER A 334 16.96 1.98 22.33
C SER A 334 17.70 0.66 22.08
N PRO A 335 17.76 0.16 20.83
CA PRO A 335 18.64 0.74 19.82
C PRO A 335 18.00 0.84 18.42
N ALA A 336 18.30 1.93 17.70
CA ALA A 336 17.99 2.09 16.29
C ALA A 336 18.37 0.81 15.51
N ARG A 337 17.39 0.16 14.87
CA ARG A 337 17.67 -0.90 13.91
C ARG A 337 18.54 -0.27 12.83
N HIS A 338 19.83 -0.62 12.82
CA HIS A 338 20.76 -0.11 11.84
C HIS A 338 20.50 -0.84 10.52
N ILE A 339 19.57 -0.32 9.74
CA ILE A 339 19.40 -0.77 8.37
C ILE A 339 20.68 -0.36 7.63
N ALA A 340 21.43 -1.34 7.14
CA ALA A 340 22.62 -1.08 6.36
C ALA A 340 22.21 -0.43 5.03
N LEU A 341 22.35 0.89 4.93
CA LEU A 341 22.09 1.62 3.71
C LEU A 341 23.27 1.46 2.73
N PRO A 342 23.01 1.28 1.43
CA PRO A 342 24.07 1.36 0.42
C PRO A 342 24.75 2.72 0.49
N VAL A 343 26.08 2.75 0.63
CA VAL A 343 26.85 3.98 0.65
C VAL A 343 26.70 4.69 -0.70
N ALA A 344 26.34 5.97 -0.66
CA ALA A 344 26.20 6.78 -1.85
C ALA A 344 27.56 7.00 -2.53
N ASP A 345 27.64 6.74 -3.83
CA ASP A 345 28.78 7.11 -4.66
C ASP A 345 28.64 8.57 -5.11
N LEU A 346 29.40 9.44 -4.45
CA LEU A 346 29.43 10.88 -4.73
C LEU A 346 30.43 11.27 -5.82
N SER A 347 31.18 10.30 -6.39
CA SER A 347 32.09 10.58 -7.49
C SER A 347 31.38 10.71 -8.84
N VAL A 348 30.16 10.20 -8.95
CA VAL A 348 29.33 10.27 -10.15
C VAL A 348 28.64 11.62 -10.26
N THR A 349 28.96 12.39 -11.29
CA THR A 349 28.37 13.71 -11.58
C THR A 349 27.63 13.77 -12.93
N GLU A 350 27.60 12.68 -13.71
CA GLU A 350 26.86 12.65 -14.98
C GLU A 350 25.35 12.60 -14.74
N LEU A 351 24.57 13.44 -15.45
CA LEU A 351 23.13 13.24 -15.60
C LEU A 351 22.89 12.14 -16.64
N ALA A 352 22.76 10.90 -16.19
CA ALA A 352 22.65 9.75 -17.08
C ALA A 352 21.22 9.58 -17.63
N PRO A 353 21.04 9.31 -18.93
CA PRO A 353 19.74 8.90 -19.46
C PRO A 353 19.36 7.49 -18.97
N LEU A 354 18.06 7.20 -18.87
CA LEU A 354 17.56 5.94 -18.30
C LEU A 354 18.09 4.69 -19.04
N ASP A 355 18.27 4.77 -20.36
CA ASP A 355 18.78 3.64 -21.15
C ASP A 355 20.24 3.26 -20.86
N ARG A 356 20.99 4.16 -20.19
CA ARG A 356 22.36 3.93 -19.73
C ARG A 356 22.46 3.52 -18.27
N MET A 357 21.36 3.52 -17.52
CA MET A 357 21.33 3.11 -16.11
C MET A 357 21.11 1.61 -15.94
N ARG A 358 21.74 1.04 -14.90
CA ARG A 358 21.67 -0.37 -14.49
C ARG A 358 21.43 -0.49 -12.99
N ALA A 359 21.14 -1.70 -12.51
CA ALA A 359 20.83 -1.99 -11.11
C ALA A 359 21.95 -1.56 -10.16
N GLY A 360 23.21 -1.71 -10.58
CA GLY A 360 24.38 -1.28 -9.79
C GLY A 360 24.45 0.23 -9.56
N ASP A 361 23.80 1.03 -10.41
CA ASP A 361 23.81 2.48 -10.30
C ASP A 361 22.94 3.00 -9.15
N VAL A 362 22.31 2.11 -8.37
CA VAL A 362 21.49 2.45 -7.19
C VAL A 362 22.24 3.32 -6.19
N VAL A 363 23.56 3.13 -6.09
CA VAL A 363 24.44 3.91 -5.20
C VAL A 363 24.68 5.33 -5.69
N ALA A 364 24.37 5.66 -6.94
CA ALA A 364 24.49 7.02 -7.49
C ALA A 364 23.11 7.64 -7.79
N TYR A 365 22.14 6.84 -8.24
CA TYR A 365 20.85 7.33 -8.76
C TYR A 365 19.61 6.84 -7.97
N GLY A 366 19.80 5.98 -6.97
CA GLY A 366 18.72 5.41 -6.16
C GLY A 366 17.89 4.34 -6.89
N THR A 367 17.04 3.66 -6.11
CA THR A 367 16.45 2.39 -6.56
C THR A 367 15.48 2.55 -7.73
N LYS A 368 14.61 3.56 -7.70
CA LYS A 368 13.62 3.77 -8.77
C LYS A 368 14.27 4.09 -10.10
N ALA A 369 15.29 4.95 -10.11
CA ALA A 369 15.99 5.34 -11.33
C ALA A 369 16.69 4.13 -11.96
N SER A 370 17.48 3.42 -11.17
CA SER A 370 18.21 2.22 -11.60
C SER A 370 17.28 1.09 -12.03
N ALA A 371 16.18 0.85 -11.32
CA ALA A 371 15.19 -0.16 -11.70
C ALA A 371 14.46 0.21 -13.00
N LEU A 372 14.14 1.48 -13.22
CA LEU A 372 13.56 1.92 -14.49
C LEU A 372 14.57 1.82 -15.64
N GLY A 373 15.85 2.08 -15.37
CA GLY A 373 16.94 1.83 -16.31
C GLY A 373 17.07 0.36 -16.72
N GLU A 374 16.97 -0.56 -15.77
CA GLU A 374 16.94 -2.00 -16.05
C GLU A 374 15.76 -2.40 -16.94
N ILE A 375 14.56 -1.85 -16.69
CA ILE A 375 13.39 -2.13 -17.53
C ILE A 375 13.62 -1.62 -18.96
N VAL A 376 14.21 -0.43 -19.12
CA VAL A 376 14.57 0.13 -20.44
C VAL A 376 15.61 -0.76 -21.13
N ALA A 377 16.65 -1.16 -20.42
CA ALA A 377 17.73 -2.00 -20.93
C ALA A 377 17.25 -3.39 -21.36
N ALA A 378 16.29 -3.96 -20.63
CA ALA A 378 15.72 -5.27 -20.91
C ALA A 378 14.85 -5.33 -22.19
N ARG A 379 14.43 -4.17 -22.73
CA ARG A 379 13.63 -4.06 -23.98
C ARG A 379 12.41 -5.00 -23.99
N LEU A 380 11.71 -5.09 -22.86
CA LEU A 380 10.61 -6.02 -22.68
C LEU A 380 9.46 -5.71 -23.65
N PRO A 381 8.96 -6.69 -24.43
CA PRO A 381 7.84 -6.48 -25.34
C PRO A 381 6.60 -5.96 -24.61
N GLY A 382 6.01 -4.87 -25.12
CA GLY A 382 4.80 -4.27 -24.54
C GLY A 382 5.02 -3.42 -23.29
N PHE A 383 6.27 -3.11 -22.94
CA PHE A 383 6.63 -2.10 -21.94
C PHE A 383 7.31 -0.93 -22.65
N ASP A 384 6.66 0.23 -22.62
CA ASP A 384 7.21 1.48 -23.12
C ASP A 384 7.48 2.38 -21.91
N VAL A 385 8.74 2.48 -21.53
CA VAL A 385 9.16 3.38 -20.44
C VAL A 385 9.48 4.73 -21.07
N PRO A 386 8.81 5.81 -20.65
CA PRO A 386 9.12 7.14 -21.13
C PRO A 386 10.61 7.47 -20.98
N PRO A 387 11.25 8.09 -21.99
CA PRO A 387 12.64 8.48 -21.85
C PRO A 387 12.80 9.47 -20.69
N GLY A 388 14.02 9.52 -20.16
CA GLY A 388 14.31 10.29 -18.97
C GLY A 388 15.81 10.35 -18.70
N PHE A 389 16.16 11.10 -17.67
CA PHE A 389 17.49 11.08 -17.08
C PHE A 389 17.37 11.08 -15.56
N GLY A 390 18.45 10.68 -14.89
CA GLY A 390 18.59 10.90 -13.47
C GLY A 390 19.75 11.78 -13.09
N VAL A 391 19.56 12.48 -11.97
CA VAL A 391 20.56 13.36 -11.37
C VAL A 391 21.19 12.60 -10.21
N PRO A 392 22.51 12.47 -10.16
CA PRO A 392 23.19 11.67 -9.14
C PRO A 392 23.18 12.36 -7.77
N PHE A 393 23.39 11.56 -6.72
CA PHE A 393 23.44 12.01 -5.33
C PHE A 393 24.51 13.08 -5.07
N ALA A 394 25.59 13.14 -5.87
CA ALA A 394 26.64 14.14 -5.77
C ALA A 394 26.10 15.58 -5.80
N TYR A 395 25.10 15.87 -6.63
CA TYR A 395 24.51 17.22 -6.69
C TYR A 395 23.66 17.55 -5.46
N TYR A 396 23.03 16.56 -4.83
CA TYR A 396 22.31 16.77 -3.58
C TYR A 396 23.27 17.08 -2.44
N ASP A 397 24.34 16.29 -2.30
CA ASP A 397 25.37 16.51 -1.28
C ASP A 397 26.04 17.88 -1.47
N ALA A 398 26.48 18.20 -2.70
CA ALA A 398 27.08 19.50 -3.01
C ALA A 398 26.14 20.68 -2.71
N HIS A 399 24.83 20.54 -2.98
CA HIS A 399 23.82 21.56 -2.66
C HIS A 399 23.71 21.83 -1.15
N LEU A 400 23.74 20.77 -0.34
CA LEU A 400 23.71 20.89 1.12
C LEU A 400 25.01 21.51 1.67
N GLN A 401 26.16 21.03 1.19
CA GLN A 401 27.49 21.50 1.61
C GLN A 401 27.70 22.99 1.29
N ALA A 402 27.40 23.41 0.06
CA ALA A 402 27.56 24.80 -0.38
C ALA A 402 26.70 25.78 0.42
N SER A 403 25.58 25.30 0.98
CA SER A 403 24.65 26.09 1.77
C SER A 403 24.85 25.95 3.29
N GLY A 404 25.82 25.14 3.73
CA GLY A 404 26.05 24.80 5.14
C GLY A 404 24.87 24.06 5.81
N LEU A 405 23.96 23.51 5.01
CA LEU A 405 22.77 22.80 5.48
C LEU A 405 23.11 21.40 5.98
N ASP A 406 24.20 20.82 5.49
CA ASP A 406 24.77 19.56 5.96
C ASP A 406 25.05 19.59 7.47
N LYS A 407 25.63 20.69 7.97
CA LYS A 407 25.92 20.89 9.40
C LYS A 407 24.65 21.07 10.22
N GLN A 408 23.66 21.78 9.68
CA GLN A 408 22.36 21.95 10.34
C GLN A 408 21.62 20.62 10.46
N ILE A 409 21.65 19.81 9.39
CA ILE A 409 21.10 18.46 9.35
C ILE A 409 21.81 17.57 10.38
N ALA A 410 23.15 17.58 10.41
CA ALA A 410 23.93 16.79 11.35
C ALA A 410 23.59 17.15 12.81
N ALA A 411 23.47 18.45 13.13
CA ALA A 411 23.08 18.91 14.46
C ALA A 411 21.64 18.49 14.82
N PHE A 412 20.70 18.57 13.87
CA PHE A 412 19.32 18.11 14.07
C PHE A 412 19.26 16.61 14.33
N LEU A 413 20.01 15.80 13.59
CA LEU A 413 20.05 14.33 13.75
C LEU A 413 20.78 13.90 15.03
N ALA A 414 21.78 14.65 15.50
CA ALA A 414 22.49 14.34 16.73
C ALA A 414 21.61 14.55 17.98
N ALA A 415 20.66 15.49 17.92
CA ALA A 415 19.75 15.80 19.01
C ALA A 415 18.35 16.19 18.47
N PRO A 416 17.59 15.23 17.91
CA PRO A 416 16.26 15.51 17.40
C PRO A 416 15.34 15.92 18.55
N PRO A 417 14.47 16.93 18.37
CA PRO A 417 13.46 17.27 19.37
C PRO A 417 12.60 16.05 19.73
N ARG A 418 12.28 15.90 21.02
CA ARG A 418 11.45 14.78 21.48
C ARG A 418 9.98 14.91 21.12
N ASP A 419 9.48 16.13 20.94
CA ASP A 419 8.09 16.38 20.60
C ASP A 419 7.89 16.53 19.07
N ALA A 420 6.85 15.87 18.56
CA ALA A 420 6.55 15.85 17.13
C ALA A 420 6.27 17.24 16.54
N ALA A 421 5.66 18.15 17.31
CA ALA A 421 5.33 19.49 16.85
C ALA A 421 6.59 20.33 16.55
N THR A 422 7.56 20.35 17.47
CA THR A 422 8.84 21.03 17.26
C THR A 422 9.64 20.36 16.15
N ARG A 423 9.62 19.01 16.06
CA ARG A 423 10.24 18.30 14.92
C ARG A 423 9.64 18.76 13.60
N LYS A 424 8.31 18.77 13.47
CA LYS A 424 7.60 19.23 12.25
C LYS A 424 7.98 20.66 11.87
N GLN A 425 8.03 21.58 12.84
CA GLN A 425 8.43 22.97 12.59
C GLN A 425 9.89 23.08 12.12
N ARG A 426 10.84 22.40 12.77
CA ARG A 426 12.26 22.43 12.38
C ARG A 426 12.50 21.80 11.02
N LEU A 427 11.82 20.69 10.72
CA LEU A 427 11.86 20.05 9.41
C LEU A 427 11.26 20.97 8.33
N GLN A 428 10.17 21.68 8.61
CA GLN A 428 9.62 22.67 7.69
C GLN A 428 10.62 23.81 7.39
N ALA A 429 11.31 24.31 8.42
CA ALA A 429 12.35 25.33 8.25
C ALA A 429 13.54 24.82 7.41
N LEU A 430 13.99 23.58 7.67
CA LEU A 430 15.05 22.92 6.90
C LEU A 430 14.64 22.76 5.42
N ARG A 431 13.42 22.26 5.16
CA ARG A 431 12.89 22.11 3.80
C ARG A 431 12.88 23.43 3.05
N LYS A 432 12.39 24.50 3.70
CA LYS A 432 12.39 25.84 3.15
C LYS A 432 13.81 26.28 2.78
N ALA A 433 14.77 26.08 3.69
CA ALA A 433 16.17 26.43 3.43
C ALA A 433 16.77 25.64 2.25
N ILE A 434 16.50 24.34 2.12
CA ILE A 434 16.91 23.52 0.96
C ILE A 434 16.32 24.09 -0.34
N THR A 435 15.04 24.46 -0.33
CA THR A 435 14.37 25.01 -1.52
C THR A 435 14.78 26.44 -1.86
N GLU A 436 15.25 27.25 -0.90
CA GLU A 436 15.67 28.63 -1.13
C GLU A 436 17.16 28.74 -1.49
N ALA A 437 18.00 27.84 -0.99
CA ALA A 437 19.43 27.78 -1.31
C ALA A 437 19.71 27.80 -2.82
N PRO A 438 20.66 28.59 -3.34
CA PRO A 438 20.90 28.67 -4.77
C PRO A 438 21.42 27.33 -5.35
N ALA A 439 20.85 26.89 -6.47
CA ALA A 439 21.42 25.78 -7.24
C ALA A 439 22.70 26.24 -7.96
N SER A 440 23.73 25.39 -7.97
CA SER A 440 24.98 25.62 -8.69
C SER A 440 24.77 25.84 -10.18
N ASP A 441 25.58 26.68 -10.80
CA ASP A 441 25.55 26.92 -12.25
C ASP A 441 25.76 25.64 -13.07
N GLU A 442 26.59 24.72 -12.56
CA GLU A 442 26.81 23.41 -13.19
C GLU A 442 25.52 22.59 -13.29
N LEU A 443 24.80 22.41 -12.17
CA LEU A 443 23.51 21.72 -12.18
C LEU A 443 22.51 22.36 -13.15
N ARG A 444 22.44 23.69 -13.19
CA ARG A 444 21.56 24.42 -14.11
C ARG A 444 21.90 24.13 -15.57
N ALA A 445 23.18 24.21 -15.92
CA ALA A 445 23.65 23.93 -17.27
C ALA A 445 23.36 22.48 -17.68
N ARG A 446 23.67 21.50 -16.81
CA ARG A 446 23.43 20.07 -17.06
C ARG A 446 21.96 19.73 -17.21
N VAL A 447 21.10 20.30 -16.36
CA VAL A 447 19.64 20.10 -16.45
C VAL A 447 19.10 20.72 -17.74
N ALA A 448 19.56 21.90 -18.14
CA ALA A 448 19.15 22.52 -19.40
C ALA A 448 19.54 21.64 -20.61
N GLU A 449 20.79 21.17 -20.67
CA GLU A 449 21.28 20.28 -21.72
C GLU A 449 20.46 18.98 -21.79
N ALA A 450 20.28 18.29 -20.65
CA ALA A 450 19.55 17.04 -20.58
C ALA A 450 18.06 17.21 -20.94
N LEU A 451 17.43 18.30 -20.50
CA LEU A 451 16.04 18.60 -20.78
C LEU A 451 15.81 18.94 -22.26
N ASP A 452 16.70 19.72 -22.88
CA ASP A 452 16.62 20.07 -24.29
C ASP A 452 16.73 18.82 -25.17
N ALA A 453 17.68 17.94 -24.87
CA ALA A 453 17.83 16.65 -25.55
C ALA A 453 16.58 15.77 -25.37
N LEU A 454 16.03 15.71 -24.16
CA LEU A 454 14.87 14.89 -23.82
C LEU A 454 13.58 15.38 -24.52
N THR A 455 13.36 16.68 -24.53
CA THR A 455 12.19 17.32 -25.14
C THR A 455 12.31 17.48 -26.65
N ARG A 456 13.50 17.25 -27.21
CA ARG A 456 13.86 17.58 -28.61
C ARG A 456 13.62 19.06 -28.90
N HIS A 457 14.02 19.92 -27.98
CA HIS A 457 13.83 21.38 -28.04
C HIS A 457 12.38 21.85 -28.15
N ASP A 458 11.40 21.02 -27.74
CA ASP A 458 9.99 21.42 -27.68
C ASP A 458 9.64 21.95 -26.28
N PRO A 459 9.49 23.27 -26.10
CA PRO A 459 9.19 23.87 -24.80
C PRO A 459 7.78 23.54 -24.28
N ALA A 460 6.89 23.01 -25.13
CA ALA A 460 5.54 22.62 -24.71
C ALA A 460 5.52 21.30 -23.93
N VAL A 461 6.59 20.49 -24.03
CA VAL A 461 6.71 19.19 -23.40
C VAL A 461 7.08 19.34 -21.92
N GLY A 462 6.25 18.77 -21.05
CA GLY A 462 6.52 18.70 -19.61
C GLY A 462 7.12 17.36 -19.20
N VAL A 463 7.87 17.39 -18.10
CA VAL A 463 8.46 16.20 -17.46
C VAL A 463 7.85 15.97 -16.08
N PHE A 464 7.89 14.72 -15.63
CA PHE A 464 7.71 14.40 -14.21
C PHE A 464 9.06 14.51 -13.51
N VAL A 465 9.10 15.11 -12.32
CA VAL A 465 10.27 15.12 -11.45
C VAL A 465 9.92 14.30 -10.20
N ARG A 466 10.64 13.19 -9.98
CA ARG A 466 10.31 12.18 -8.96
C ARG A 466 11.50 11.89 -8.07
N SER A 467 11.26 11.56 -6.80
CA SER A 467 12.30 11.02 -5.92
C SER A 467 12.73 9.62 -6.32
N SER A 468 13.99 9.29 -6.01
CA SER A 468 14.60 7.97 -6.09
C SER A 468 15.66 7.89 -5.01
N THR A 469 15.40 7.20 -3.90
CA THR A 469 16.36 7.11 -2.80
C THR A 469 17.13 5.80 -2.83
N ASN A 470 18.27 5.73 -2.15
CA ASN A 470 19.01 4.47 -1.91
C ASN A 470 18.35 3.55 -0.85
N ALA A 471 17.25 4.01 -0.23
CA ALA A 471 16.59 3.31 0.88
C ALA A 471 15.15 2.87 0.55
N GLU A 472 14.59 3.21 -0.61
CA GLU A 472 13.15 3.14 -0.88
C GLU A 472 12.54 1.73 -0.96
N ASP A 473 13.34 0.70 -1.27
CA ASP A 473 12.90 -0.70 -1.46
C ASP A 473 13.78 -1.69 -0.67
N LEU A 474 14.14 -1.33 0.56
CA LEU A 474 14.81 -2.28 1.45
C LEU A 474 13.78 -3.28 2.00
N ALA A 475 14.20 -4.51 2.27
CA ALA A 475 13.30 -5.57 2.76
C ALA A 475 12.53 -5.14 4.04
N GLU A 476 13.09 -4.20 4.81
CA GLU A 476 12.56 -3.70 6.06
C GLU A 476 12.00 -2.26 5.99
N PHE A 477 12.08 -1.58 4.84
CA PHE A 477 11.59 -0.21 4.68
C PHE A 477 11.02 0.05 3.28
N SER A 478 9.77 0.54 3.21
CA SER A 478 9.16 1.03 1.98
C SER A 478 8.92 2.53 2.04
N GLY A 479 9.50 3.27 1.09
CA GLY A 479 9.33 4.72 0.98
C GLY A 479 8.10 5.16 0.17
N ALA A 480 7.14 4.27 -0.08
CA ALA A 480 5.98 4.55 -0.91
C ALA A 480 5.15 5.72 -0.34
N GLY A 481 4.91 6.74 -1.16
CA GLY A 481 4.08 7.91 -0.80
C GLY A 481 4.74 8.92 0.15
N LEU A 482 6.00 8.73 0.57
CA LEU A 482 6.66 9.64 1.53
C LEU A 482 7.24 10.91 0.89
N TYR A 483 7.55 10.86 -0.40
CA TYR A 483 8.31 11.88 -1.11
C TYR A 483 7.50 12.52 -2.24
N ASP A 484 7.86 13.75 -2.58
CA ASP A 484 7.13 14.56 -3.55
C ASP A 484 7.35 14.04 -4.98
N THR A 485 6.32 14.17 -5.82
CA THR A 485 6.41 14.00 -7.27
C THR A 485 5.73 15.20 -7.93
N LEU A 486 6.47 15.91 -8.79
CA LEU A 486 5.97 17.07 -9.50
C LEU A 486 5.65 16.70 -10.96
N PRO A 487 4.36 16.68 -11.37
CA PRO A 487 3.98 16.37 -12.74
C PRO A 487 4.08 17.59 -13.64
N ASN A 488 4.32 17.36 -14.94
CA ASN A 488 4.18 18.36 -16.01
C ASN A 488 5.00 19.65 -15.80
N VAL A 489 6.21 19.53 -15.27
CA VAL A 489 7.15 20.65 -15.11
C VAL A 489 7.78 21.00 -16.46
N LYS A 490 7.85 22.29 -16.80
CA LYS A 490 8.32 22.77 -18.11
C LYS A 490 9.38 23.86 -17.96
N GLY A 491 10.42 23.78 -18.77
CA GLY A 491 11.55 24.71 -18.73
C GLY A 491 12.59 24.35 -17.69
N SER A 492 13.87 24.60 -18.00
CA SER A 492 15.02 24.20 -17.19
C SER A 492 14.98 24.77 -15.78
N ASP A 493 14.66 26.06 -15.61
CA ASP A 493 14.59 26.69 -14.29
C ASP A 493 13.50 26.09 -13.40
N ALA A 494 12.32 25.78 -13.97
CA ALA A 494 11.25 25.13 -13.23
C ALA A 494 11.63 23.69 -12.86
N VAL A 495 12.36 22.97 -13.71
CA VAL A 495 12.89 21.65 -13.41
C VAL A 495 13.91 21.73 -12.27
N VAL A 496 14.84 22.70 -12.28
CA VAL A 496 15.79 22.91 -11.17
C VAL A 496 15.07 23.25 -9.86
N ALA A 497 14.01 24.06 -9.90
CA ALA A 497 13.19 24.33 -8.72
C ALA A 497 12.50 23.06 -8.21
N ALA A 498 11.93 22.27 -9.11
CA ALA A 498 11.29 20.99 -8.78
C ALA A 498 12.28 19.97 -8.19
N ILE A 499 13.53 19.94 -8.70
CA ILE A 499 14.63 19.11 -8.18
C ILE A 499 14.86 19.42 -6.70
N LYS A 500 15.01 20.72 -6.36
CA LYS A 500 15.21 21.15 -4.98
C LYS A 500 14.01 20.85 -4.08
N GLN A 501 12.79 20.93 -4.62
CA GLN A 501 11.59 20.55 -3.89
C GLN A 501 11.56 19.05 -3.59
N VAL A 502 11.88 18.20 -4.57
CA VAL A 502 12.03 16.76 -4.37
C VAL A 502 13.11 16.48 -3.33
N TRP A 503 14.27 17.15 -3.39
CA TRP A 503 15.32 17.03 -2.39
C TRP A 503 14.85 17.41 -0.98
N ALA A 504 14.09 18.49 -0.85
CA ALA A 504 13.48 18.88 0.42
C ALA A 504 12.45 17.86 0.91
N SER A 505 11.77 17.14 0.02
CA SER A 505 10.76 16.14 0.41
C SER A 505 11.33 14.96 1.21
N LEU A 506 12.64 14.70 1.12
CA LEU A 506 13.32 13.76 2.02
C LEU A 506 13.11 14.10 3.50
N TRP A 507 12.97 15.40 3.79
CA TRP A 507 12.76 15.97 5.11
C TRP A 507 11.29 16.32 5.37
N ASN A 508 10.35 15.82 4.56
CA ASN A 508 8.94 15.83 4.92
C ASN A 508 8.78 15.20 6.32
N PHE A 509 7.88 15.76 7.14
CA PHE A 509 7.68 15.28 8.51
C PHE A 509 7.39 13.77 8.53
N ALA A 510 6.43 13.30 7.73
CA ALA A 510 6.12 11.88 7.62
C ALA A 510 7.30 11.04 7.09
N ALA A 511 8.10 11.56 6.15
CA ALA A 511 9.27 10.86 5.62
C ALA A 511 10.40 10.73 6.65
N TYR A 512 10.57 11.74 7.50
CA TYR A 512 11.52 11.69 8.61
C TYR A 512 11.06 10.70 9.69
N GLU A 513 9.82 10.81 10.18
CA GLU A 513 9.32 9.94 11.25
C GLU A 513 9.36 8.46 10.85
N ASN A 514 9.02 8.12 9.60
CA ASN A 514 9.09 6.74 9.12
C ASN A 514 10.52 6.18 9.08
N ARG A 515 11.55 7.02 8.90
CA ARG A 515 12.96 6.60 8.86
C ARG A 515 13.61 6.48 10.25
N GLN A 516 12.97 6.98 11.31
CA GLN A 516 13.49 6.88 12.67
C GLN A 516 13.11 5.58 13.39
N ARG A 517 12.14 4.84 12.84
CA ARG A 517 11.64 3.56 13.38
C ARG A 517 12.38 2.39 12.74
#